data_AF-A0A1K1MA10-F1
#
_entry.id   AF-A0A1K1MA10-F1
#
_cell.length_a   1.000
_cell.length_b   1.000
_cell.length_c   1.000
_cell.angle_alpha   90.00
_cell.angle_beta   90.00
_cell.angle_gamma   90.00
#
_symmetry.space_group_name_H-M   'P 1'
#
loop_
_entity.id
_entity.type
_entity.pdbx_description
1 polymer ?
#
loop_
_entity_poly.entity_id
_entity_poly.type
_entity_poly.pdbx_seq_one_letter_code
_entity_poly.pdbx_strand_id
1 'polypeptide(L)'
;MWSWKEILPHTDSFYNGERSKADGSGSTIDSFRRPETRKDIDNEYAARLMQSVDLTNHFLIAMPAMADPFFSKTLTYICEHNEQGALGLVINRPIDLTLRDLFDQLDISASDEASGGLQIMFGGPVQLDRGFVLHQPIGDWQSTMVVNQEVGLTTSLDILQAIADGRSPGRILVALGYSGWAPGQIEHELSQNAWLTVPASPAIIFELPSEERLTAAMHSLGVDFSTLSDTAGHA
;
A
#
# COMPACT_ATOMS: atom_id res chain seq x y z
N MET A 1 -15.82 -6.63 10.15
CA MET A 1 -15.16 -6.04 8.98
C MET A 1 -14.29 -4.94 9.55
N TRP A 2 -13.06 -5.27 9.89
CA TRP A 2 -12.21 -4.47 10.79
C TRP A 2 -11.47 -3.41 9.97
N SER A 3 -11.42 -2.18 10.48
CA SER A 3 -10.78 -1.02 9.84
C SER A 3 -9.34 -0.94 10.33
N TRP A 4 -8.38 -0.67 9.42
CA TRP A 4 -6.95 -0.47 9.73
C TRP A 4 -6.69 0.58 10.83
N LYS A 5 -7.68 1.43 11.15
CA LYS A 5 -7.69 2.31 12.33
C LYS A 5 -7.47 1.58 13.65
N GLU A 6 -7.89 0.32 13.79
CA GLU A 6 -7.76 -0.44 15.04
C GLU A 6 -6.34 -1.00 15.27
N ILE A 7 -5.49 -1.00 14.24
CA ILE A 7 -4.09 -1.44 14.35
C ILE A 7 -3.16 -0.28 14.77
N LEU A 8 -3.62 0.97 14.82
CA LEU A 8 -2.80 2.16 15.05
C LEU A 8 -3.23 2.96 16.30
N PRO A 9 -2.33 3.31 17.25
CA PRO A 9 -2.66 4.28 18.29
C PRO A 9 -2.72 5.69 17.67
N HIS A 10 -3.92 6.28 17.75
CA HIS A 10 -4.33 7.66 17.47
C HIS A 10 -3.26 8.63 16.93
N THR A 11 -3.34 8.93 15.64
CA THR A 11 -2.88 10.23 15.11
C THR A 11 -4.11 11.12 14.87
N ASP A 12 -4.69 11.63 15.96
CA ASP A 12 -5.62 12.76 15.89
C ASP A 12 -4.85 14.05 16.19
N SER A 13 -4.47 14.78 15.15
CA SER A 13 -4.31 16.23 15.21
C SER A 13 -4.21 16.78 13.79
N PHE A 14 -4.83 17.95 13.60
CA PHE A 14 -4.92 18.77 12.38
C PHE A 14 -6.16 18.51 11.51
N TYR A 15 -7.31 18.96 12.00
CA TYR A 15 -8.01 20.12 11.44
C TYR A 15 -9.25 20.42 12.31
N ASN A 16 -9.18 21.47 13.13
CA ASN A 16 -10.33 22.03 13.81
C ASN A 16 -10.77 23.27 13.02
N GLY A 17 -11.98 23.25 12.48
CA GLY A 17 -12.57 24.35 11.71
C GLY A 17 -14.08 24.37 11.94
N GLU A 18 -14.51 25.36 12.72
CA GLU A 18 -15.84 25.55 13.28
C GLU A 18 -16.96 25.78 12.26
N ARG A 19 -18.20 25.40 12.66
CA ARG A 19 -19.52 26.07 12.51
C ARG A 19 -20.60 24.99 12.34
N SER A 20 -21.85 25.12 12.81
CA SER A 20 -22.56 25.99 13.72
C SER A 20 -23.92 25.30 13.94
N LYS A 21 -24.49 25.38 15.14
CA LYS A 21 -25.81 24.82 15.46
C LYS A 21 -26.95 25.57 14.74
N ALA A 22 -27.98 24.84 14.33
CA ALA A 22 -29.36 25.31 14.29
C ALA A 22 -30.30 24.14 14.62
N ASP A 23 -31.26 24.46 15.47
CA ASP A 23 -32.33 23.66 16.05
C ASP A 23 -33.60 23.71 15.19
N GLY A 24 -34.53 22.77 15.42
CA GLY A 24 -35.87 22.84 14.84
C GLY A 24 -36.61 21.50 14.82
N SER A 25 -37.46 21.28 15.81
CA SER A 25 -38.40 20.17 15.94
C SER A 25 -39.62 20.34 15.02
N GLY A 26 -40.21 19.23 14.55
CA GLY A 26 -41.50 19.23 13.86
C GLY A 26 -41.91 17.84 13.36
N SER A 27 -43.07 17.36 13.84
CA SER A 27 -43.62 16.02 13.60
C SER A 27 -44.48 15.91 12.34
N THR A 28 -44.70 14.66 11.90
CA THR A 28 -45.97 14.10 11.34
C THR A 28 -46.18 14.11 9.81
N ILE A 29 -46.29 12.87 9.31
CA ILE A 29 -46.99 12.26 8.14
C ILE A 29 -46.61 12.57 6.68
N ASP A 30 -46.57 11.44 5.97
CA ASP A 30 -46.85 11.19 4.57
C ASP A 30 -45.81 11.59 3.52
N SER A 31 -45.10 10.58 2.99
CA SER A 31 -44.41 10.72 1.70
C SER A 31 -44.54 9.42 0.91
N PHE A 32 -45.58 9.35 0.07
CA PHE A 32 -45.52 8.65 -1.21
C PHE A 32 -44.28 9.18 -1.96
N ARG A 33 -43.15 8.47 -1.85
CA ARG A 33 -41.92 8.85 -2.55
C ARG A 33 -42.12 8.58 -4.04
N ARG A 34 -42.03 9.65 -4.82
CA ARG A 34 -42.12 9.68 -6.29
C ARG A 34 -41.18 8.64 -6.93
N PRO A 35 -41.51 8.12 -8.12
CA PRO A 35 -40.54 7.33 -8.89
C PRO A 35 -39.25 8.15 -9.06
N GLU A 36 -38.12 7.56 -8.69
CA GLU A 36 -36.77 8.15 -8.83
C GLU A 36 -36.60 8.68 -10.25
N THR A 37 -36.16 9.93 -10.38
CA THR A 37 -36.07 10.54 -11.71
C THR A 37 -34.90 9.94 -12.45
N ARG A 38 -35.01 9.81 -13.78
CA ARG A 38 -33.94 9.28 -14.65
C ARG A 38 -32.59 9.96 -14.42
N LYS A 39 -32.58 11.24 -14.01
CA LYS A 39 -31.39 12.01 -13.65
C LYS A 39 -30.71 11.55 -12.36
N ASP A 40 -31.45 11.02 -11.38
CA ASP A 40 -30.87 10.53 -10.12
C ASP A 40 -30.13 9.21 -10.35
N ILE A 41 -30.71 8.32 -11.18
CA ILE A 41 -30.10 7.08 -11.63
C ILE A 41 -28.87 7.37 -12.50
N ASP A 42 -28.96 8.34 -13.43
CA ASP A 42 -27.83 8.74 -14.27
C ASP A 42 -26.68 9.35 -13.44
N ASN A 43 -26.98 10.02 -12.32
CA ASN A 43 -25.97 10.60 -11.41
C ASN A 43 -25.33 9.55 -10.50
N GLU A 44 -26.09 8.55 -10.04
CA GLU A 44 -25.56 7.39 -9.30
C GLU A 44 -24.76 6.44 -10.19
N TYR A 45 -25.18 6.26 -11.45
CA TYR A 45 -24.41 5.56 -12.47
C TYR A 45 -23.18 6.36 -12.92
N ALA A 46 -23.26 7.69 -13.06
CA ALA A 46 -22.10 8.53 -13.34
C ALA A 46 -21.11 8.56 -12.16
N ALA A 47 -21.59 8.51 -10.92
CA ALA A 47 -20.76 8.34 -9.72
C ALA A 47 -20.13 6.92 -9.66
N ARG A 48 -20.84 5.88 -10.11
CA ARG A 48 -20.29 4.51 -10.29
C ARG A 48 -19.37 4.36 -11.51
N LEU A 49 -19.55 5.19 -12.54
CA LEU A 49 -18.77 5.22 -13.79
C LEU A 49 -17.60 6.21 -13.73
N MET A 50 -17.58 7.13 -12.76
CA MET A 50 -16.35 7.66 -12.17
C MET A 50 -15.69 6.52 -11.37
N GLN A 51 -15.30 5.49 -12.11
CA GLN A 51 -14.73 4.24 -11.64
C GLN A 51 -13.64 4.55 -10.64
N SER A 52 -13.88 4.23 -9.37
CA SER A 52 -12.85 4.09 -8.36
C SER A 52 -11.84 3.09 -8.91
N VAL A 53 -10.70 3.57 -9.40
CA VAL A 53 -9.64 2.70 -9.89
C VAL A 53 -9.11 1.95 -8.67
N ASP A 54 -9.53 0.71 -8.47
CA ASP A 54 -8.95 -0.13 -7.42
C ASP A 54 -7.55 -0.55 -7.88
N LEU A 55 -6.54 -0.09 -7.15
CA LEU A 55 -5.13 -0.32 -7.43
C LEU A 55 -4.55 -1.38 -6.49
N THR A 56 -5.39 -2.03 -5.68
CA THR A 56 -4.98 -3.20 -4.91
C THR A 56 -4.34 -4.21 -5.85
N ASN A 57 -3.22 -4.82 -5.41
CA ASN A 57 -2.43 -5.75 -6.22
C ASN A 57 -1.83 -5.13 -7.51
N HIS A 58 -1.50 -3.84 -7.49
CA HIS A 58 -0.73 -3.17 -8.53
C HIS A 58 0.61 -2.65 -8.01
N PHE A 59 1.55 -2.46 -8.92
CA PHE A 59 2.73 -1.65 -8.68
C PHE A 59 2.48 -0.20 -9.11
N LEU A 60 2.96 0.73 -8.29
CA LEU A 60 3.22 2.11 -8.66
C LEU A 60 4.71 2.27 -8.97
N ILE A 61 5.00 2.76 -10.17
CA ILE A 61 6.35 3.09 -10.63
C ILE A 61 6.48 4.60 -10.59
N ALA A 62 7.42 5.09 -9.78
CA ALA A 62 7.71 6.51 -9.70
C ALA A 62 8.29 7.03 -11.03
N MET A 63 7.70 8.07 -11.58
CA MET A 63 8.22 8.71 -12.78
C MET A 63 9.56 9.42 -12.50
N PRO A 64 10.48 9.50 -13.48
CA PRO A 64 11.80 10.14 -13.29
C PRO A 64 11.72 11.59 -12.79
N ALA A 65 10.65 12.31 -13.13
CA ALA A 65 10.40 13.69 -12.72
C ALA A 65 9.88 13.82 -11.28
N MET A 66 9.65 12.71 -10.56
CA MET A 66 9.19 12.73 -9.18
C MET A 66 10.24 13.37 -8.26
N ALA A 67 9.85 14.50 -7.67
CA ALA A 67 10.71 15.31 -6.80
C ALA A 67 10.76 14.80 -5.36
N ASP A 68 9.85 13.92 -4.95
CA ASP A 68 9.83 13.37 -3.59
C ASP A 68 11.02 12.41 -3.38
N PRO A 69 11.95 12.70 -2.44
CA PRO A 69 13.11 11.86 -2.18
C PRO A 69 12.78 10.48 -1.57
N PHE A 70 11.61 10.32 -0.97
CA PHE A 70 11.17 9.02 -0.45
C PHE A 70 10.75 8.07 -1.57
N PHE A 71 10.26 8.62 -2.68
CA PHE A 71 9.64 7.86 -3.77
C PHE A 71 10.38 7.96 -5.11
N SER A 72 11.36 8.84 -5.27
CA SER A 72 12.15 8.89 -6.49
C SER A 72 12.81 7.54 -6.78
N LYS A 73 12.57 7.00 -7.99
CA LYS A 73 13.02 5.68 -8.45
C LYS A 73 12.53 4.51 -7.59
N THR A 74 11.36 4.63 -6.96
CA THR A 74 10.76 3.51 -6.22
C THR A 74 9.77 2.71 -7.05
N LEU A 75 9.69 1.43 -6.70
CA LEU A 75 8.62 0.52 -7.07
C LEU A 75 7.81 0.23 -5.79
N THR A 76 6.55 0.65 -5.78
CA THR A 76 5.68 0.50 -4.62
C THR A 76 4.57 -0.51 -4.92
N TYR A 77 4.41 -1.53 -4.08
CA TYR A 77 3.33 -2.49 -4.18
C TYR A 77 2.13 -2.05 -3.36
N ILE A 78 0.96 -1.91 -3.98
CA ILE A 78 -0.28 -1.49 -3.31
C ILE A 78 -0.96 -2.72 -2.71
N CYS A 79 -1.02 -2.72 -1.39
CA CYS A 79 -1.60 -3.81 -0.59
C CYS A 79 -3.10 -3.60 -0.34
N GLU A 80 -3.55 -2.34 -0.29
CA GLU A 80 -4.96 -1.97 -0.15
C GLU A 80 -5.20 -0.63 -0.85
N HIS A 81 -6.29 -0.53 -1.61
CA HIS A 81 -6.80 0.73 -2.13
C HIS A 81 -8.33 0.77 -1.99
N ASN A 82 -8.86 1.77 -1.28
CA ASN A 82 -10.30 1.97 -1.12
C ASN A 82 -10.63 3.45 -0.90
N GLU A 83 -11.91 3.77 -0.67
CA GLU A 83 -12.39 5.13 -0.46
C GLU A 83 -11.75 5.85 0.75
N GLN A 84 -11.13 5.11 1.67
CA GLN A 84 -10.44 5.67 2.84
C GLN A 84 -8.96 5.99 2.58
N GLY A 85 -8.45 5.65 1.40
CA GLY A 85 -7.06 5.84 1.01
C GLY A 85 -6.41 4.55 0.53
N ALA A 86 -5.08 4.54 0.58
CA ALA A 86 -4.30 3.38 0.15
C ALA A 86 -3.12 3.09 1.06
N LEU A 87 -2.74 1.83 1.10
CA LEU A 87 -1.55 1.33 1.76
C LEU A 87 -0.67 0.60 0.75
N GLY A 88 0.60 0.95 0.71
CA GLY A 88 1.59 0.27 -0.10
C GLY A 88 2.93 0.13 0.59
N LEU A 89 3.77 -0.74 0.02
CA LEU A 89 5.13 -0.98 0.47
C LEU A 89 6.10 -0.73 -0.68
N VAL A 90 7.10 0.11 -0.47
CA VAL A 90 8.24 0.20 -1.37
C VAL A 90 9.03 -1.10 -1.29
N ILE A 91 9.21 -1.77 -2.44
CA ILE A 91 9.79 -3.12 -2.52
C ILE A 91 11.18 -3.15 -3.17
N ASN A 92 11.75 -2.01 -3.57
CA ASN A 92 13.03 -1.96 -4.29
C ASN A 92 14.10 -1.11 -3.58
N ARG A 93 13.91 -0.79 -2.30
CA ARG A 93 14.79 0.08 -1.53
C ARG A 93 15.27 -0.63 -0.27
N PRO A 94 16.39 -1.38 -0.32
CA PRO A 94 16.94 -2.00 0.88
C PRO A 94 17.44 -0.93 1.86
N ILE A 95 17.34 -1.23 3.16
CA ILE A 95 17.94 -0.42 4.23
C ILE A 95 19.15 -1.15 4.84
N ASP A 96 20.01 -0.39 5.50
CA ASP A 96 21.18 -0.92 6.23
C ASP A 96 20.73 -1.49 7.58
N LEU A 97 19.82 -2.47 7.52
CA LEU A 97 19.30 -3.23 8.65
C LEU A 97 19.08 -4.67 8.18
N THR A 98 19.62 -5.61 8.92
CA THR A 98 19.42 -7.03 8.66
C THR A 98 18.23 -7.56 9.46
N LEU A 99 17.69 -8.70 9.02
CA LEU A 99 16.65 -9.39 9.79
C LEU A 99 17.12 -9.75 11.21
N ARG A 100 18.41 -10.03 11.41
CA ARG A 100 19.00 -10.25 12.73
C ARG A 100 18.90 -9.01 13.61
N ASP A 101 19.26 -7.83 13.08
CA ASP A 101 19.17 -6.58 13.84
C ASP A 101 17.73 -6.29 14.28
N LEU A 102 16.75 -6.67 13.45
CA LEU A 102 15.33 -6.58 13.79
C LEU A 102 14.95 -7.57 14.90
N PHE A 103 15.42 -8.81 14.85
CA PHE A 103 15.17 -9.80 15.91
C PHE A 103 15.79 -9.39 17.25
N ASP A 104 17.01 -8.86 17.24
CA ASP A 104 17.69 -8.37 18.44
C ASP A 104 16.93 -7.21 19.08
N GLN A 105 16.37 -6.29 18.27
CA GLN A 105 15.53 -5.19 18.76
C GLN A 105 14.20 -5.66 19.37
N LEU A 106 13.67 -6.79 18.88
CA LEU A 106 12.39 -7.37 19.32
C LEU A 106 12.56 -8.42 20.41
N ASP A 107 13.79 -8.66 20.89
CA ASP A 107 14.13 -9.71 21.87
C ASP A 107 13.69 -11.11 21.41
N ILE A 108 13.81 -11.37 20.10
CA ILE A 108 13.50 -12.66 19.47
C ILE A 108 14.77 -13.48 19.34
N SER A 109 14.81 -14.65 19.97
CA SER A 109 15.90 -15.61 19.78
C SER A 109 15.78 -16.28 18.42
N ALA A 110 16.68 -15.95 17.47
CA ALA A 110 16.71 -16.55 16.15
C ALA A 110 17.86 -17.55 16.00
N SER A 111 17.61 -18.63 15.25
CA SER A 111 18.68 -19.53 14.81
C SER A 111 19.58 -18.84 13.78
N ASP A 112 20.87 -19.20 13.76
CA ASP A 112 21.83 -18.63 12.80
C ASP A 112 21.42 -18.89 11.33
N GLU A 113 20.75 -20.02 11.07
CA GLU A 113 20.22 -20.37 9.74
C GLU A 113 19.03 -19.50 9.32
N ALA A 114 18.14 -19.15 10.25
CA ALA A 114 17.00 -18.25 10.00
C ALA A 114 17.41 -16.79 9.75
N SER A 115 18.60 -16.41 10.23
CA SER A 115 19.15 -15.05 10.12
C SER A 115 19.83 -14.78 8.77
N GLY A 116 19.88 -15.77 7.87
CA GLY A 116 20.69 -15.75 6.66
C GLY A 116 20.25 -14.71 5.63
N GLY A 117 20.80 -13.49 5.72
CA GLY A 117 20.98 -12.57 4.60
C GLY A 117 19.72 -11.90 4.02
N LEU A 118 18.54 -12.07 4.62
CA LEU A 118 17.34 -11.37 4.16
C LEU A 118 17.48 -9.86 4.42
N GLN A 119 17.52 -9.08 3.34
CA GLN A 119 17.54 -7.62 3.42
C GLN A 119 16.17 -7.10 3.83
N ILE A 120 16.16 -6.12 4.73
CA ILE A 120 14.95 -5.37 5.07
C ILE A 120 14.79 -4.25 4.04
N MET A 121 13.56 -4.06 3.58
CA MET A 121 13.19 -2.98 2.68
C MET A 121 12.70 -1.76 3.48
N PHE A 122 12.96 -0.58 2.96
CA PHE A 122 12.21 0.62 3.34
C PHE A 122 10.82 0.48 2.72
N GLY A 123 9.78 0.27 3.53
CA GLY A 123 8.40 0.14 3.06
C GLY A 123 7.71 1.48 2.84
N GLY A 124 8.16 2.53 3.52
CA GLY A 124 7.70 3.91 3.33
C GLY A 124 7.92 4.78 4.58
N PRO A 125 7.62 6.08 4.52
CA PRO A 125 7.96 7.04 5.58
C PRO A 125 7.09 6.94 6.83
N VAL A 126 5.98 6.20 6.79
CA VAL A 126 5.02 6.13 7.90
C VAL A 126 5.32 4.93 8.78
N GLN A 127 5.37 5.14 10.11
CA GLN A 127 5.61 4.09 11.13
C GLN A 127 6.86 3.25 10.87
N LEU A 128 8.00 3.92 10.74
CA LEU A 128 9.32 3.30 10.51
C LEU A 128 9.74 2.32 11.62
N ASP A 129 9.10 2.38 12.78
CA ASP A 129 9.27 1.50 13.93
C ASP A 129 8.51 0.17 13.80
N ARG A 130 7.65 0.03 12.77
CA ARG A 130 6.83 -1.16 12.55
C ARG A 130 7.29 -1.98 11.36
N GLY A 131 7.36 -3.30 11.59
CA GLY A 131 7.64 -4.31 10.59
C GLY A 131 6.39 -4.78 9.86
N PHE A 132 6.51 -4.87 8.55
CA PHE A 132 5.53 -5.41 7.64
C PHE A 132 6.16 -6.59 6.91
N VAL A 133 5.49 -7.74 6.95
CA VAL A 133 5.95 -8.95 6.27
C VAL A 133 4.96 -9.25 5.15
N LEU A 134 5.40 -9.07 3.91
CA LEU A 134 4.70 -9.58 2.74
C LEU A 134 5.08 -11.05 2.57
N HIS A 135 4.11 -11.95 2.35
CA HIS A 135 4.41 -13.36 2.22
C HIS A 135 3.47 -14.11 1.27
N GLN A 136 3.99 -15.21 0.75
CA GLN A 136 3.27 -16.20 -0.04
C GLN A 136 3.70 -17.61 0.41
N PRO A 137 2.77 -18.52 0.74
CA PRO A 137 1.31 -18.32 0.79
C PRO A 137 0.88 -17.43 1.99
N ILE A 138 -0.41 -17.09 2.04
CA ILE A 138 -1.00 -16.26 3.12
C ILE A 138 -0.80 -16.91 4.51
N GLY A 139 -1.04 -18.21 4.66
CA GLY A 139 -0.93 -18.85 5.98
C GLY A 139 -2.00 -18.37 6.98
N ASP A 140 -1.79 -18.66 8.26
CA ASP A 140 -2.69 -18.31 9.36
C ASP A 140 -1.88 -17.60 10.46
N TRP A 141 -1.95 -16.27 10.49
CA TRP A 141 -1.26 -15.42 11.45
C TRP A 141 -2.25 -14.50 12.16
N GLN A 142 -1.86 -14.01 13.33
CA GLN A 142 -2.73 -13.20 14.19
C GLN A 142 -3.25 -11.94 13.52
N SER A 143 -2.41 -11.25 12.73
CA SER A 143 -2.76 -10.00 12.07
C SER A 143 -2.29 -10.00 10.61
N THR A 144 -3.05 -10.69 9.75
CA THR A 144 -2.82 -10.71 8.29
C THR A 144 -3.93 -9.99 7.54
N MET A 145 -3.54 -9.06 6.68
CA MET A 145 -4.35 -8.51 5.61
C MET A 145 -4.15 -9.34 4.34
N VAL A 146 -5.25 -9.81 3.75
CA VAL A 146 -5.22 -10.55 2.49
C VAL A 146 -5.25 -9.55 1.33
N VAL A 147 -4.18 -9.47 0.55
CA VAL A 147 -4.10 -8.56 -0.61
C VAL A 147 -4.74 -9.19 -1.84
N ASN A 148 -4.49 -10.48 -2.06
CA ASN A 148 -5.09 -11.26 -3.14
C ASN A 148 -5.17 -12.76 -2.72
N GLN A 149 -5.46 -13.67 -3.65
CA GLN A 149 -5.61 -15.10 -3.34
C GLN A 149 -4.33 -15.80 -2.85
N GLU A 150 -3.15 -15.20 -3.08
CA GLU A 150 -1.84 -15.81 -2.82
C GLU A 150 -0.98 -15.01 -1.84
N VAL A 151 -1.14 -13.69 -1.81
CA VAL A 151 -0.29 -12.75 -1.08
C VAL A 151 -1.00 -12.20 0.14
N GLY A 152 -0.35 -12.37 1.30
CA GLY A 152 -0.73 -11.75 2.56
C GLY A 152 0.28 -10.70 3.01
N LEU A 153 -0.22 -9.72 3.75
CA LEU A 153 0.57 -8.72 4.47
C LEU A 153 0.32 -8.89 5.96
N THR A 154 1.34 -9.31 6.71
CA THR A 154 1.25 -9.55 8.14
C THR A 154 2.03 -8.51 8.93
N THR A 155 1.43 -8.05 10.04
CA THR A 155 2.03 -7.08 10.97
C THR A 155 2.21 -7.62 12.38
N SER A 156 1.83 -8.88 12.62
CA SER A 156 1.97 -9.52 13.93
C SER A 156 3.37 -10.10 14.15
N LEU A 157 3.76 -10.25 15.41
CA LEU A 157 5.08 -10.75 15.80
C LEU A 157 5.26 -12.26 15.54
N ASP A 158 4.16 -13.00 15.47
CA ASP A 158 4.14 -14.45 15.30
C ASP A 158 4.78 -14.92 13.99
N ILE A 159 4.64 -14.17 12.89
CA ILE A 159 5.34 -14.48 11.63
C ILE A 159 6.85 -14.27 11.76
N LEU A 160 7.29 -13.23 12.48
CA LEU A 160 8.71 -12.97 12.74
C LEU A 160 9.32 -14.06 13.63
N GLN A 161 8.59 -14.48 14.67
CA GLN A 161 8.98 -15.63 15.50
C GLN A 161 9.03 -16.92 14.68
N ALA A 162 8.06 -17.16 13.81
CA ALA A 162 8.08 -18.33 12.93
C ALA A 162 9.28 -18.30 11.97
N ILE A 163 9.63 -17.13 11.42
CA ILE A 163 10.84 -16.98 10.60
C ILE A 163 12.09 -17.29 11.44
N ALA A 164 12.21 -16.73 12.65
CA ALA A 164 13.32 -16.99 13.58
C ALA A 164 13.51 -18.47 13.94
N ASP A 165 12.40 -19.21 14.05
CA ASP A 165 12.35 -20.65 14.31
C ASP A 165 12.60 -21.53 13.06
N GLY A 166 12.82 -20.94 11.88
CA GLY A 166 12.97 -21.67 10.62
C GLY A 166 11.65 -22.19 10.02
N ARG A 167 10.51 -21.71 10.50
CA ARG A 167 9.15 -22.00 10.02
C ARG A 167 8.59 -20.90 9.12
N SER A 168 9.46 -20.22 8.36
CA SER A 168 9.07 -19.14 7.45
C SER A 168 8.04 -19.61 6.41
N PRO A 169 7.07 -18.75 6.00
CA PRO A 169 6.35 -18.93 4.75
C PRO A 169 7.31 -19.16 3.58
N GLY A 170 6.80 -19.78 2.50
CA GLY A 170 7.63 -20.16 1.36
C GLY A 170 8.41 -18.99 0.75
N ARG A 171 7.78 -17.83 0.62
CA ARG A 171 8.40 -16.59 0.13
C ARG A 171 8.00 -15.44 1.03
N ILE A 172 8.97 -14.59 1.36
CA ILE A 172 8.77 -13.44 2.23
C ILE A 172 9.51 -12.20 1.72
N LEU A 173 8.98 -11.03 2.05
CA LEU A 173 9.64 -9.74 1.94
C LEU A 173 9.36 -9.00 3.25
N VAL A 174 10.42 -8.56 3.94
CA VAL A 174 10.30 -7.79 5.18
C VAL A 174 10.57 -6.33 4.88
N ALA A 175 9.68 -5.45 5.32
CA ALA A 175 9.79 -4.01 5.17
C ALA A 175 9.57 -3.30 6.50
N LEU A 176 10.24 -2.16 6.71
CA LEU A 176 9.95 -1.24 7.81
C LEU A 176 9.19 -0.01 7.32
N GLY A 177 8.14 0.33 8.04
CA GLY A 177 7.20 1.37 7.65
C GLY A 177 6.40 1.03 6.40
N TYR A 178 5.51 1.95 6.04
CA TYR A 178 4.67 1.84 4.86
C TYR A 178 4.47 3.19 4.19
N SER A 179 3.99 3.14 2.95
CA SER A 179 3.55 4.28 2.17
C SER A 179 2.03 4.37 2.27
N GLY A 180 1.55 5.45 2.85
CA GLY A 180 0.12 5.72 3.01
C GLY A 180 -0.30 6.87 2.11
N TRP A 181 -1.48 6.72 1.50
CA TRP A 181 -2.14 7.78 0.74
C TRP A 181 -3.49 8.10 1.37
N ALA A 182 -3.79 9.40 1.46
CA ALA A 182 -5.09 9.88 1.87
C ALA A 182 -6.18 9.55 0.81
N PRO A 183 -7.47 9.60 1.16
CA PRO A 183 -8.56 9.43 0.21
C PRO A 183 -8.39 10.29 -1.06
N GLY A 184 -8.41 9.67 -2.24
CA GLY A 184 -8.31 10.37 -3.52
C GLY A 184 -6.90 10.86 -3.89
N GLN A 185 -5.89 10.65 -3.03
CA GLN A 185 -4.55 11.17 -3.25
C GLN A 185 -3.83 10.44 -4.39
N ILE A 186 -3.93 9.10 -4.47
CA ILE A 186 -3.29 8.35 -5.56
C ILE A 186 -3.88 8.77 -6.90
N GLU A 187 -5.20 8.92 -6.99
CA GLU A 187 -5.90 9.32 -8.20
C GLU A 187 -5.47 10.72 -8.64
N HIS A 188 -5.29 11.63 -7.68
CA HIS A 188 -4.74 12.94 -7.96
C HIS A 188 -3.30 12.83 -8.50
N GLU A 189 -2.42 12.06 -7.85
CA GLU A 189 -1.03 11.87 -8.26
C GLU A 189 -0.91 11.18 -9.64
N LEU A 190 -1.80 10.24 -9.95
CA LEU A 190 -1.92 9.63 -11.27
C LEU A 190 -2.34 10.67 -12.32
N SER A 191 -3.28 11.56 -12.00
CA SER A 191 -3.69 12.64 -12.93
C SER A 191 -2.56 13.63 -13.23
N GLN A 192 -1.58 13.74 -12.33
CA GLN A 192 -0.39 14.58 -12.49
C GLN A 192 0.79 13.83 -13.15
N ASN A 193 0.58 12.60 -13.64
CA ASN A 193 1.63 11.74 -14.19
C ASN A 193 2.81 11.52 -13.23
N ALA A 194 2.56 11.49 -11.91
CA ALA A 194 3.59 11.19 -10.93
C ALA A 194 3.92 9.68 -10.90
N TRP A 195 2.94 8.84 -11.20
CA TRP A 195 3.03 7.38 -11.16
C TRP A 195 2.62 6.74 -12.48
N LEU A 196 3.27 5.63 -12.82
CA LEU A 196 2.75 4.64 -13.75
C LEU A 196 2.24 3.43 -12.96
N THR A 197 1.15 2.82 -13.43
CA THR A 197 0.55 1.64 -12.81
C THR A 197 0.76 0.40 -13.67
N VAL A 198 1.07 -0.73 -13.05
CA VAL A 198 1.14 -2.04 -13.72
C VAL A 198 0.63 -3.13 -12.78
N PRO A 199 -0.07 -4.16 -13.28
CA PRO A 199 -0.46 -5.29 -12.45
C PRO A 199 0.76 -5.92 -11.76
N ALA A 200 0.62 -6.23 -10.47
CA ALA A 200 1.72 -6.80 -9.72
C ALA A 200 1.98 -8.27 -10.11
N SER A 201 3.25 -8.65 -10.12
CA SER A 201 3.69 -10.03 -10.33
C SER A 201 4.43 -10.53 -9.09
N PRO A 202 4.02 -11.64 -8.46
CA PRO A 202 4.73 -12.22 -7.32
C PRO A 202 6.20 -12.53 -7.60
N ALA A 203 6.55 -12.86 -8.85
CA ALA A 203 7.95 -13.08 -9.25
C ALA A 203 8.79 -11.81 -9.07
N ILE A 204 8.25 -10.63 -9.41
CA ILE A 204 8.93 -9.34 -9.23
C ILE A 204 9.10 -9.02 -7.74
N ILE A 205 8.14 -9.40 -6.89
CA ILE A 205 8.18 -9.14 -5.45
C ILE A 205 9.20 -10.04 -4.75
N PHE A 206 9.18 -11.34 -5.04
CA PHE A 206 9.84 -12.35 -4.21
C PHE A 206 11.06 -13.02 -4.85
N GLU A 207 11.18 -13.06 -6.18
CA GLU A 207 12.25 -13.80 -6.86
C GLU A 207 13.39 -12.90 -7.34
N LEU A 208 13.10 -11.63 -7.68
CA LEU A 208 14.10 -10.71 -8.21
C LEU A 208 14.86 -9.96 -7.11
N PRO A 209 16.18 -9.71 -7.31
CA PRO A 209 16.95 -8.76 -6.51
C PRO A 209 16.31 -7.37 -6.52
N SER A 210 16.43 -6.63 -5.42
CA SER A 210 15.74 -5.35 -5.22
C SER A 210 16.03 -4.34 -6.34
N GLU A 211 17.26 -4.28 -6.83
CA GLU A 211 17.69 -3.38 -7.91
C GLU A 211 17.08 -3.71 -9.29
N GLU A 212 16.67 -4.96 -9.52
CA GLU A 212 16.12 -5.41 -10.81
C GLU A 212 14.59 -5.23 -10.89
N ARG A 213 13.91 -5.12 -9.74
CA ARG A 213 12.44 -5.12 -9.66
C ARG A 213 11.80 -3.98 -10.46
N LEU A 214 12.36 -2.77 -10.33
CA LEU A 214 11.87 -1.59 -11.03
C LEU A 214 11.92 -1.79 -12.54
N THR A 215 13.08 -2.23 -13.05
CA THR A 215 13.30 -2.51 -14.47
C THR A 215 12.36 -3.59 -14.99
N ALA A 216 12.19 -4.69 -14.25
CA ALA A 216 11.25 -5.76 -14.61
C ALA A 216 9.79 -5.28 -14.65
N ALA A 217 9.38 -4.42 -13.72
CA ALA A 217 8.04 -3.83 -13.70
C ALA A 217 7.80 -2.93 -14.92
N MET A 218 8.80 -2.14 -15.32
CA MET A 218 8.72 -1.30 -16.52
C MET A 218 8.69 -2.12 -17.82
N HIS A 219 9.48 -3.19 -17.91
CA HIS A 219 9.40 -4.10 -19.05
C HIS A 219 8.02 -4.77 -19.17
N SER A 220 7.33 -5.00 -18.05
CA SER A 220 5.97 -5.54 -18.06
C SER A 220 4.94 -4.57 -18.67
N LEU A 221 5.22 -3.27 -18.66
CA LEU A 221 4.46 -2.24 -19.39
C LEU A 221 4.83 -2.14 -20.87
N GLY A 222 5.89 -2.82 -21.32
CA GLY A 222 6.47 -2.63 -22.65
C GLY A 222 7.20 -1.28 -22.81
N VAL A 223 7.59 -0.65 -21.70
CA VAL A 223 8.25 0.66 -21.67
C VAL A 223 9.67 0.53 -21.10
N ASP A 224 10.63 1.22 -21.71
CA ASP A 224 12.03 1.27 -21.24
C ASP A 224 12.26 2.58 -20.47
N PHE A 225 12.83 2.53 -19.25
CA PHE A 225 13.09 3.71 -18.42
C PHE A 225 13.94 4.76 -19.13
N SER A 226 14.85 4.33 -19.99
CA SER A 226 15.70 5.23 -20.77
C SER A 226 14.89 6.10 -21.74
N THR A 227 13.74 5.61 -22.22
CA THR A 227 12.84 6.36 -23.10
C THR A 227 11.96 7.36 -22.35
N LEU A 228 11.72 7.14 -21.05
CA LEU A 228 10.93 8.02 -20.19
C LEU A 228 11.75 9.23 -19.68
N SER A 229 13.08 9.19 -19.79
CA SER A 229 13.99 10.19 -19.21
C SER A 229 13.98 11.56 -19.93
N ASP A 230 13.35 11.69 -21.11
CA ASP A 230 13.42 12.92 -21.93
C ASP A 230 12.07 13.59 -22.23
N THR A 231 10.93 13.07 -21.74
CA THR A 231 9.60 13.60 -22.12
C THR A 231 8.86 14.28 -20.97
N ALA A 232 9.58 15.08 -20.18
CA ALA A 232 8.99 16.11 -19.31
C ALA A 232 9.30 17.51 -19.86
N GLY A 233 9.12 17.69 -21.17
CA GLY A 233 9.16 18.98 -21.86
C GLY A 233 7.78 19.30 -22.38
N HIS A 234 7.12 20.29 -21.77
CA HIS A 234 5.88 20.88 -22.24
C HIS A 234 5.96 21.24 -23.74
N ALA A 235 4.92 20.87 -24.50
CA ALA A 235 4.56 21.53 -25.76
C ALA A 235 3.28 22.33 -25.55
#